data_AF-A0A5D3YRK2-F1
#
_entry.id   AF-A0A5D3YRK2-F1
#
_cell.length_a   1.000
_cell.length_b   1.000
_cell.length_c   1.000
_cell.angle_alpha   90.00
_cell.angle_beta   90.00
_cell.angle_gamma   90.00
#
_symmetry.space_group_name_H-M   'P 1'
#
loop_
_entity.id
_entity.type
_entity.pdbx_description
1 polymer ?
#
loop_
_entity_poly.entity_id
_entity_poly.type
_entity_poly.pdbx_seq_one_letter_code
_entity_poly.pdbx_strand_id
1 'polypeptide(L)'
;MSWFKDVLVDTLATLTIIATVLIGHPILTWLVWGYTGLLLLVKFFVLFGGDFLNLMDKADTKAPEWYNHMLYGTNTAVLCWFSWWYLGIAWGAIWVISFITQQKINASRAD
;
A
#
# COMPACT_ATOMS: atom_id res chain seq x y z
N MET A 1 0.22 -11.19 -18.40
CA MET A 1 -0.15 -11.72 -17.07
C MET A 1 -1.27 -10.85 -16.50
N SER A 2 -2.43 -11.41 -16.15
CA SER A 2 -3.60 -10.62 -15.74
C SER A 2 -3.36 -9.79 -14.47
N TRP A 3 -2.53 -10.29 -13.54
CA TRP A 3 -2.28 -9.68 -12.24
C TRP A 3 -1.53 -8.34 -12.29
N PHE A 4 -0.80 -8.04 -13.37
CA PHE A 4 -0.07 -6.76 -13.47
C PHE A 4 -1.03 -5.56 -13.53
N LYS A 5 -2.22 -5.76 -14.12
CA LYS A 5 -3.27 -4.73 -14.12
C LYS A 5 -3.78 -4.46 -12.70
N ASP A 6 -3.79 -5.50 -11.86
CA ASP A 6 -4.28 -5.44 -10.48
C ASP A 6 -3.30 -4.67 -9.56
N VAL A 7 -2.00 -4.62 -9.91
CA VAL A 7 -0.96 -3.88 -9.16
C VAL A 7 -0.47 -2.61 -9.86
N LEU A 8 -1.13 -2.22 -10.96
CA LEU A 8 -0.74 -1.04 -11.73
C LEU A 8 -0.76 0.22 -10.86
N VAL A 9 -1.79 0.37 -10.02
CA VAL A 9 -1.96 1.53 -9.14
C VAL A 9 -0.82 1.64 -8.14
N ASP A 10 -0.46 0.53 -7.48
CA ASP A 10 0.62 0.51 -6.48
C ASP A 10 2.01 0.73 -7.12
N THR A 11 2.19 0.23 -8.35
CA THR A 11 3.41 0.48 -9.13
C THR A 11 3.52 1.96 -9.52
N LEU A 12 2.43 2.57 -9.99
CA LEU A 12 2.38 4.00 -10.32
C LEU A 12 2.56 4.87 -9.08
N ALA A 13 2.02 4.47 -7.93
CA ALA A 13 2.25 5.15 -6.67
C ALA A 13 3.74 5.14 -6.29
N THR A 14 4.39 3.98 -6.44
CA THR A 14 5.84 3.83 -6.20
C THR A 14 6.67 4.74 -7.09
N LEU A 15 6.40 4.75 -8.39
CA LEU A 15 7.07 5.66 -9.33
C LEU A 15 6.83 7.13 -8.99
N THR A 16 5.60 7.46 -8.59
CA THR A 16 5.22 8.83 -8.21
C THR A 16 5.93 9.26 -6.92
N ILE A 17 6.09 8.37 -5.94
CA ILE A 17 6.87 8.63 -4.72
C ILE A 17 8.33 8.91 -5.07
N ILE A 18 8.96 8.06 -5.88
CA ILE A 18 10.34 8.24 -6.33
C ILE A 18 10.48 9.59 -7.07
N ALA A 19 9.58 9.89 -8.01
CA ALA A 19 9.58 11.18 -8.71
C ALA A 19 9.39 12.36 -7.74
N THR A 20 8.53 12.23 -6.74
CA THR A 20 8.24 13.27 -5.75
C THR A 20 9.47 13.59 -4.90
N VAL A 21 10.15 12.56 -4.38
CA VAL A 21 11.33 12.79 -3.51
C VAL A 21 12.52 13.33 -4.29
N LEU A 22 12.63 13.05 -5.59
CA LEU A 22 13.71 13.54 -6.45
C LEU A 22 13.44 14.94 -7.02
N ILE A 23 12.20 15.25 -7.41
CA ILE A 23 11.85 16.51 -8.08
C ILE A 23 11.39 17.57 -7.07
N GLY A 24 10.71 17.16 -5.99
CA GLY A 24 10.17 18.08 -4.99
C GLY A 24 9.02 18.97 -5.50
N HIS A 25 8.37 18.61 -6.62
CA HIS A 25 7.34 19.45 -7.21
C HIS A 25 6.07 19.50 -6.34
N PRO A 26 5.50 20.69 -6.04
CA PRO A 26 4.36 20.82 -5.13
C PRO A 26 3.13 19.97 -5.50
N ILE A 27 2.81 19.86 -6.79
CA ILE A 27 1.68 19.04 -7.25
C ILE A 27 1.91 17.55 -6.93
N LEU A 28 3.13 17.05 -7.14
CA LEU A 28 3.47 15.66 -6.85
C LEU A 28 3.42 15.40 -5.35
N THR A 29 3.93 16.34 -4.54
CA THR A 29 3.84 16.30 -3.09
C THR A 29 2.40 16.15 -2.60
N TRP A 30 1.50 17.01 -3.07
CA TRP A 30 0.09 16.94 -2.69
C TRP A 30 -0.60 15.67 -3.16
N LEU A 31 -0.24 15.18 -4.34
CA LEU A 31 -0.74 13.92 -4.87
C LEU A 31 -0.32 12.74 -3.98
N VAL A 32 0.96 12.64 -3.61
CA VAL A 32 1.45 11.59 -2.70
C VAL A 32 0.76 11.69 -1.34
N TRP A 33 0.58 12.89 -0.78
CA TRP A 33 -0.14 13.07 0.48
C TRP A 33 -1.60 12.62 0.39
N GLY A 34 -2.33 13.07 -0.63
CA GLY A 34 -3.74 12.72 -0.81
C GLY A 34 -3.93 11.22 -1.01
N TYR A 35 -3.12 10.62 -1.88
CA TYR A 35 -3.15 9.17 -2.12
C TYR A 35 -2.77 8.38 -0.87
N THR A 36 -1.69 8.76 -0.17
CA THR A 36 -1.24 8.05 1.05
C THR A 36 -2.30 8.12 2.15
N GLY A 37 -2.91 9.29 2.37
CA GLY A 37 -3.97 9.46 3.35
C GLY A 37 -5.20 8.60 3.03
N LEU A 38 -5.66 8.63 1.78
CA LEU A 38 -6.79 7.81 1.33
C LEU A 38 -6.48 6.31 1.46
N LEU A 39 -5.31 5.87 1.02
CA LEU A 39 -4.89 4.47 1.09
C LEU A 39 -4.81 3.99 2.54
N LEU A 40 -4.21 4.79 3.44
CA LEU A 40 -4.13 4.45 4.86
C LEU A 40 -5.52 4.31 5.48
N LEU A 41 -6.46 5.21 5.16
CA LEU A 41 -7.85 5.09 5.60
C LEU A 41 -8.50 3.80 5.10
N VAL A 42 -8.36 3.47 3.81
CA VAL A 42 -8.91 2.22 3.26
C VAL A 42 -8.32 1.00 3.97
N LYS A 43 -7.00 0.96 4.17
CA LYS A 43 -6.33 -0.15 4.86
C LYS A 43 -6.82 -0.29 6.31
N PHE A 44 -7.04 0.84 6.99
CA PHE A 44 -7.61 0.84 8.33
C PHE A 44 -9.04 0.28 8.34
N PHE A 45 -9.92 0.74 7.44
CA PHE A 45 -11.28 0.20 7.33
C PHE A 45 -11.31 -1.29 7.03
N VAL A 46 -10.42 -1.76 6.15
CA VAL A 46 -10.31 -3.19 5.84
C VAL A 46 -9.86 -3.98 7.07
N LEU A 47 -8.88 -3.50 7.85
CA LEU A 47 -8.37 -4.24 9.01
C LEU A 47 -9.42 -4.48 10.10
N PHE A 48 -10.34 -3.52 10.28
CA PHE A 48 -11.37 -3.53 11.33
C PHE A 48 -12.76 -3.93 10.83
N GLY A 49 -13.05 -3.81 9.53
CA GLY A 49 -14.33 -4.14 8.94
C GLY A 49 -14.38 -5.60 8.46
N GLY A 50 -15.04 -6.48 9.22
CA GLY A 50 -15.20 -7.89 8.85
C GLY A 50 -15.81 -8.08 7.46
N ASP A 51 -16.81 -7.28 7.10
CA ASP A 51 -17.42 -7.31 5.76
C ASP A 51 -16.43 -6.91 4.66
N PHE A 52 -15.52 -5.96 4.94
CA PHE A 52 -14.48 -5.54 4.00
C PHE A 52 -13.39 -6.60 3.83
N LEU A 53 -13.01 -7.32 4.90
CA LEU A 53 -12.13 -8.47 4.80
C LEU A 53 -12.73 -9.55 3.88
N ASN A 54 -14.01 -9.87 4.07
CA ASN A 54 -14.73 -10.84 3.24
C ASN A 54 -14.81 -10.40 1.77
N LEU A 55 -14.98 -9.10 1.51
CA LEU A 55 -14.93 -8.55 0.14
C LEU A 55 -13.53 -8.68 -0.47
N MET A 56 -12.48 -8.40 0.29
CA MET A 56 -11.09 -8.53 -0.17
C MET A 56 -10.72 -9.98 -0.46
N ASP A 57 -11.15 -10.91 0.39
CA ASP A 57 -10.95 -12.34 0.20
C ASP A 57 -11.59 -12.85 -1.10
N LYS A 58 -12.82 -12.41 -1.37
CA LYS A 58 -13.57 -12.74 -2.60
C LYS A 58 -13.05 -12.07 -3.86
N ALA A 59 -12.28 -10.98 -3.74
CA ALA A 59 -11.81 -10.21 -4.89
C ALA A 59 -10.76 -10.95 -5.73
N ASP A 60 -10.26 -12.12 -5.27
CA ASP A 60 -9.29 -12.99 -5.96
C ASP A 60 -8.18 -12.18 -6.67
N THR A 61 -7.63 -11.18 -5.96
CA THR A 61 -6.59 -10.32 -6.51
C THR A 61 -5.34 -11.16 -6.71
N LYS A 62 -5.04 -11.51 -7.97
CA LYS A 62 -4.05 -12.52 -8.37
C LYS A 62 -2.59 -12.08 -8.23
N ALA A 63 -2.33 -10.99 -7.51
CA ALA A 63 -1.00 -10.47 -7.30
C ALA A 63 -0.29 -11.31 -6.22
N PRO A 64 0.97 -11.74 -6.46
CA PRO A 64 1.74 -12.43 -5.43
C PRO A 64 1.90 -11.57 -4.18
N GLU A 65 1.73 -12.15 -3.00
CA GLU A 65 1.83 -11.44 -1.71
C GLU A 65 3.17 -10.69 -1.55
N TRP A 66 4.26 -11.32 -2.00
CA TRP A 66 5.60 -10.73 -1.93
C TRP A 66 5.72 -9.43 -2.72
N TYR A 67 4.94 -9.26 -3.79
CA TYR A 67 5.04 -8.10 -4.68
C TYR A 67 4.56 -6.83 -3.98
N ASN A 68 3.36 -6.89 -3.37
CA ASN A 68 2.82 -5.77 -2.61
C ASN A 68 3.70 -5.45 -1.39
N HIS A 69 4.19 -6.49 -0.71
CA HIS A 69 5.09 -6.32 0.42
C HIS A 69 6.40 -5.62 0.02
N MET A 70 6.97 -6.01 -1.12
CA MET A 70 8.17 -5.39 -1.70
C MET A 70 7.92 -3.92 -2.06
N LEU A 71 6.80 -3.60 -2.73
CA LEU A 71 6.49 -2.22 -3.10
C LEU A 71 6.30 -1.33 -1.87
N TYR A 72 5.55 -1.80 -0.86
CA TYR A 72 5.29 -1.01 0.36
C TYR A 72 6.57 -0.82 1.18
N GLY A 73 7.41 -1.86 1.27
CA GLY A 73 8.74 -1.76 1.87
C GLY A 73 9.64 -0.78 1.12
N THR A 74 9.64 -0.83 -0.22
CA THR A 74 10.40 0.10 -1.07
C THR A 74 9.96 1.54 -0.85
N ASN A 75 8.65 1.81 -0.85
CA ASN A 75 8.12 3.16 -0.62
C ASN A 75 8.49 3.69 0.76
N THR A 76 8.37 2.86 1.79
CA THR A 76 8.80 3.19 3.16
C THR A 76 10.28 3.53 3.20
N ALA A 77 11.14 2.69 2.60
CA ALA A 77 12.58 2.88 2.58
C ALA A 77 12.98 4.17 1.82
N VAL A 78 12.40 4.40 0.64
CA VAL A 78 12.65 5.60 -0.17
C VAL A 78 12.25 6.85 0.60
N LEU A 79 11.04 6.90 1.15
CA LEU A 79 10.57 8.08 1.89
C LEU A 79 11.45 8.37 3.12
N CYS A 80 11.79 7.34 3.90
CA CYS A 80 12.69 7.49 5.05
C CYS A 80 14.10 7.93 4.62
N TRP A 81 14.66 7.36 3.55
CA TRP A 81 15.99 7.70 3.04
C TRP A 81 16.09 9.18 2.65
N PHE A 82 15.05 9.71 2.00
CA PHE A 82 14.98 11.11 1.61
C PHE A 82 14.45 12.04 2.73
N SER A 83 14.34 11.56 3.98
CA SER A 83 13.87 12.31 5.14
C SER A 83 12.42 12.80 5.09
N TRP A 84 11.56 12.14 4.30
CA TRP A 84 10.12 12.37 4.23
C TRP A 84 9.40 11.63 5.37
N TRP A 85 9.78 11.91 6.62
CA TRP A 85 9.45 11.08 7.79
C TRP A 85 7.96 10.82 7.98
N TYR A 86 7.10 11.83 7.84
CA TYR A 86 5.65 11.65 8.04
C TYR A 86 5.05 10.67 7.02
N LEU A 87 5.41 10.83 5.74
CA LEU A 87 4.96 9.91 4.70
C LEU A 87 5.64 8.54 4.85
N GLY A 88 6.91 8.48 5.24
CA GLY A 88 7.61 7.23 5.53
C GLY A 88 6.94 6.43 6.64
N ILE A 89 6.55 7.08 7.74
CA ILE A 89 5.79 6.45 8.84
C ILE A 89 4.42 5.98 8.34
N ALA A 90 3.71 6.81 7.57
CA ALA A 90 2.41 6.43 7.02
C ALA A 90 2.49 5.21 6.10
N TRP A 91 3.51 5.13 5.24
CA TRP A 91 3.77 3.97 4.39
C TRP A 91 4.21 2.74 5.20
N GLY A 92 5.00 2.93 6.25
CA GLY A 92 5.32 1.86 7.20
C GLY A 92 4.07 1.31 7.89
N ALA A 93 3.13 2.18 8.26
CA ALA A 93 1.84 1.76 8.82
C ALA A 93 0.98 1.02 7.79
N ILE A 94 0.88 1.52 6.55
CA ILE A 94 0.20 0.83 5.43
C ILE A 94 0.80 -0.57 5.23
N TRP A 95 2.12 -0.67 5.28
CA TRP A 95 2.85 -1.91 5.10
C TRP A 95 2.51 -2.94 6.19
N VAL A 96 2.59 -2.53 7.46
CA VAL A 96 2.26 -3.39 8.61
C VAL A 96 0.79 -3.80 8.61
N ILE A 97 -0.13 -2.85 8.38
CA ILE A 97 -1.56 -3.13 8.33
C ILE A 97 -1.85 -4.14 7.21
N SER A 98 -1.28 -3.95 6.03
CA SER A 98 -1.47 -4.87 4.90
C SER A 98 -0.98 -6.28 5.22
N PHE A 99 0.15 -6.39 5.93
CA PHE A 99 0.67 -7.68 6.37
C PHE A 99 -0.27 -8.37 7.36
N ILE A 100 -0.77 -7.66 8.38
CA ILE A 100 -1.71 -8.21 9.37
C ILE A 100 -3.03 -8.62 8.69
N THR A 101 -3.56 -7.79 7.79
CA THR A 101 -4.77 -8.10 7.02
C THR A 101 -4.60 -9.38 6.21
N GLN A 102 -3.46 -9.55 5.54
CA GLN A 102 -3.18 -10.77 4.78
C GLN A 102 -3.11 -12.01 5.69
N GLN A 103 -2.48 -11.90 6.87
CA GLN A 103 -2.45 -13.00 7.84
C GLN A 103 -3.85 -13.39 8.31
N LYS A 104 -4.74 -12.42 8.55
CA LYS A 104 -6.14 -12.70 8.92
C LYS A 104 -6.89 -13.47 7.82
N ILE A 105 -6.71 -13.07 6.57
CA ILE A 105 -7.34 -13.74 5.41
C ILE A 105 -6.80 -15.16 5.24
N ASN A 106 -5.48 -15.35 5.38
CA ASN A 106 -4.86 -16.66 5.28
C ASN A 106 -5.31 -17.59 6.41
N ALA A 107 -5.48 -17.06 7.63
CA ALA A 107 -6.02 -17.83 8.76
C ALA A 107 -7.47 -18.26 8.52
N SER A 108 -8.35 -17.38 8.01
CA SER A 108 -9.74 -17.73 7.73
C SER A 108 -9.94 -18.74 6.60
N ARG A 109 -8.92 -18.97 5.76
CA ARG A 109 -8.94 -19.98 4.69
C ARG A 109 -8.42 -21.35 5.15
N ALA A 110 -7.75 -21.41 6.31
CA ALA A 110 -7.19 -22.65 6.86
C ALA A 110 -8.19 -23.41 7.74
N ASP A 111 -9.27 -22.75 8.17
CA ASP A 111 -10.42 -23.31 8.89
C ASP A 111 -11.48 -23.88 7.93
#